data_AF-A0A2S9G269-F1
#
_entry.id   AF-A0A2S9G269-F1
#
_cell.length_a   1.000
_cell.length_b   1.000
_cell.length_c   1.000
_cell.angle_alpha   90.00
_cell.angle_beta   90.00
_cell.angle_gamma   90.00
#
_symmetry.space_group_name_H-M   'P 1'
#
loop_
_entity.id
_entity.type
_entity.pdbx_description
1 polymer ?
#
loop_
_entity_poly.entity_id
_entity_poly.type
_entity_poly.pdbx_seq_one_letter_code
_entity_poly.pdbx_strand_id
1 'polypeptide(L)'
;VNAGLSYGIHVVITTPNWLEVPLAMRDGLGLRLELRLHDAHDRNVRVAGALRRAAEGVPADQPGRGLTMAAEHFLFARPALESIS
;
A
#
# COMPACT_ATOMS: atom_id res chain seq x y z
N VAL A 1 21.38 -8.33 0.33
CA VAL A 1 20.77 -8.91 1.55
C VAL A 1 20.01 -7.81 2.28
N ASN A 2 18.73 -8.02 2.59
CA ASN A 2 17.93 -7.07 3.37
C ASN A 2 17.98 -7.53 4.84
N ALA A 3 18.94 -7.04 5.61
CA ALA A 3 19.29 -7.60 6.92
C ALA A 3 18.74 -6.80 8.11
N GLY A 4 18.23 -5.58 7.88
CA GLY A 4 17.84 -4.65 8.95
C GLY A 4 16.77 -5.20 9.91
N LEU A 5 15.82 -5.99 9.38
CA LEU A 5 14.73 -6.54 10.18
C LEU A 5 15.22 -7.45 11.32
N SER A 6 16.27 -8.26 11.08
CA SER A 6 16.87 -9.12 12.10
C SER A 6 17.55 -8.35 13.23
N TYR A 7 17.85 -7.06 13.01
CA TYR A 7 18.41 -6.15 14.00
C TYR A 7 17.36 -5.20 14.59
N GLY A 8 16.06 -5.41 14.32
CA GLY A 8 14.99 -4.54 14.81
C GLY A 8 14.89 -3.19 14.09
N ILE A 9 15.51 -3.06 12.90
CA ILE A 9 15.43 -1.84 12.09
C ILE A 9 14.24 -1.95 11.14
N HIS A 10 13.26 -1.07 11.34
CA HIS A 10 12.05 -0.99 10.51
C HIS A 10 12.10 0.24 9.61
N VAL A 11 11.57 0.09 8.40
CA VAL A 11 11.42 1.19 7.45
C VAL A 11 9.95 1.37 7.10
N VAL A 12 9.50 2.62 7.10
CA VAL A 12 8.20 3.04 6.58
C VAL A 12 8.48 3.95 5.40
N ILE A 13 7.97 3.59 4.24
CA ILE A 13 8.13 4.38 3.02
C ILE A 13 6.77 4.78 2.48
N THR A 14 6.70 5.97 1.90
CA THR A 14 5.58 6.44 1.11
C THR A 14 6.09 6.84 -0.26
N THR A 15 5.32 6.54 -1.29
CA THR A 15 5.63 6.89 -2.68
C THR A 15 4.30 7.06 -3.43
N PRO A 16 4.23 7.96 -4.43
CA PRO A 16 3.03 8.13 -5.24
C PRO A 16 2.74 6.94 -6.16
N ASN A 17 3.74 6.12 -6.49
CA ASN A 17 3.57 4.99 -7.40
C ASN A 17 4.54 3.85 -7.09
N TRP A 18 4.19 2.63 -7.48
CA TRP A 18 5.09 1.49 -7.26
C TRP A 18 6.31 1.52 -8.16
N LEU A 19 6.23 2.14 -9.34
CA LEU A 19 7.29 2.16 -10.35
C LEU A 19 8.61 2.77 -9.81
N GLU A 20 8.52 3.75 -8.91
CA GLU A 20 9.66 4.38 -8.24
C GLU A 20 10.37 3.46 -7.23
N VAL A 21 9.71 2.42 -6.71
CA VAL A 21 10.30 1.52 -5.71
C VAL A 21 11.08 0.41 -6.42
N PRO A 22 12.39 0.23 -6.17
CA PRO A 22 13.16 -0.86 -6.77
C PRO A 22 12.59 -2.24 -6.41
N LEU A 23 12.58 -3.19 -7.36
CA LEU A 23 11.97 -4.52 -7.15
C LEU A 23 12.54 -5.25 -5.92
N ALA A 24 13.87 -5.26 -5.76
CA ALA A 24 14.54 -5.88 -4.61
C ALA A 24 14.13 -5.26 -3.25
N MET A 25 13.69 -4.00 -3.26
CA MET A 25 13.14 -3.34 -2.08
C MET A 25 11.69 -3.75 -1.85
N ARG A 26 10.86 -3.79 -2.91
CA ARG A 26 9.44 -4.21 -2.83
C ARG A 26 9.32 -5.57 -2.16
N ASP A 27 10.17 -6.53 -2.55
CA ASP A 27 10.15 -7.89 -1.99
C ASP A 27 10.45 -7.93 -0.49
N GLY A 28 11.21 -6.95 0.03
CA GLY A 28 11.50 -6.82 1.45
C GLY A 28 10.41 -6.12 2.28
N LEU A 29 9.40 -5.52 1.65
CA LEU A 29 8.30 -4.85 2.34
C LEU A 29 7.24 -5.89 2.76
N GLY A 30 7.22 -6.21 4.06
CA GLY A 30 6.28 -7.18 4.64
C GLY A 30 4.83 -6.69 4.70
N LEU A 31 4.62 -5.39 4.90
CA LEU A 31 3.30 -4.76 4.80
C LEU A 31 3.30 -3.78 3.64
N ARG A 32 2.27 -3.86 2.80
CA ARG A 32 2.06 -2.96 1.66
C ARG A 32 0.60 -2.53 1.68
N LEU A 33 0.40 -1.23 1.73
CA LEU A 33 -0.90 -0.59 1.70
C LEU A 33 -0.95 0.29 0.45
N GLU A 34 -1.83 -0.03 -0.47
CA GLU A 34 -1.98 0.72 -1.71
C GLU A 34 -3.19 1.64 -1.60
N LEU A 35 -2.96 2.95 -1.60
CA LEU A 35 -4.04 3.94 -1.70
C LEU A 35 -4.53 4.06 -3.14
N ARG A 36 -5.61 4.83 -3.36
CA ARG A 36 -6.05 5.15 -4.72
C ARG A 36 -4.88 5.77 -5.53
N LEU A 37 -4.42 5.04 -6.54
CA LEU A 37 -3.46 5.55 -7.52
C LEU A 37 -4.16 6.43 -8.55
N HIS A 38 -3.43 7.27 -9.28
CA HIS A 38 -4.01 8.01 -10.41
C HIS A 38 -4.39 7.05 -11.54
N ASP A 39 -3.44 6.20 -11.95
CA ASP A 39 -3.65 5.12 -12.91
C ASP A 39 -3.74 3.76 -12.20
N ALA A 40 -4.83 3.02 -12.44
CA ALA A 40 -5.04 1.68 -11.91
C ALA A 40 -4.13 0.61 -12.56
N HIS A 41 -3.42 0.92 -13.65
CA HIS A 41 -2.42 0.03 -14.25
C HIS A 41 -1.15 -0.08 -13.41
N ASP A 42 -0.81 0.99 -12.67
CA ASP A 42 0.37 1.07 -11.81
C ASP A 42 0.21 0.34 -10.48
N ARG A 43 -0.95 -0.29 -10.27
CA ARG A 43 -1.25 -1.10 -9.09
C ARG A 43 -0.27 -2.27 -8.94
N ASN A 44 0.04 -2.58 -7.69
CA ASN A 44 0.71 -3.80 -7.30
C ASN A 44 -0.31 -4.91 -6.98
N VAL A 45 -1.46 -4.55 -6.38
CA VAL A 45 -2.51 -5.51 -6.01
C VAL A 45 -3.13 -6.15 -7.27
N ARG A 46 -3.08 -7.48 -7.40
CA ARG A 46 -3.64 -8.24 -8.55
C ARG A 46 -4.51 -9.40 -8.07
N VAL A 47 -5.73 -9.48 -8.58
CA VAL A 47 -6.66 -10.60 -8.34
C VAL A 47 -6.70 -11.43 -9.62
N ALA A 48 -6.21 -12.67 -9.56
CA ALA A 48 -6.22 -13.58 -10.69
C ALA A 48 -7.66 -13.93 -11.09
N GLY A 49 -7.97 -13.89 -12.38
CA GLY A 49 -9.31 -14.20 -12.91
C GLY A 49 -10.34 -13.08 -12.82
N ALA A 50 -10.02 -11.93 -12.22
CA ALA A 50 -10.92 -10.79 -12.20
C ALA A 50 -10.86 -10.00 -13.52
N LEU A 51 -12.02 -9.80 -14.17
CA LEU A 51 -12.15 -8.96 -15.37
C LEU A 51 -11.82 -7.49 -15.08
N ARG A 52 -12.17 -7.02 -13.88
CA ARG A 52 -11.95 -5.64 -13.44
C ARG A 52 -10.75 -5.55 -12.50
N ARG A 53 -9.98 -4.48 -12.60
CA ARG A 53 -8.89 -4.20 -11.64
C ARG A 53 -9.50 -3.76 -10.32
N ALA A 54 -9.11 -4.42 -9.22
CA ALA A 54 -9.59 -4.06 -7.87
C ALA A 54 -9.36 -2.57 -7.55
N ALA A 55 -8.23 -2.01 -8.00
CA ALA A 55 -7.88 -0.59 -7.80
C ALA A 55 -8.90 0.39 -8.42
N GLU A 56 -9.65 -0.01 -9.45
CA GLU A 56 -10.72 0.82 -10.04
C GLU A 56 -11.96 0.93 -9.14
N GLY A 57 -12.08 0.06 -8.14
CA GLY A 57 -13.15 0.10 -7.14
C GLY A 57 -12.84 1.00 -5.94
N VAL A 58 -11.64 1.57 -5.85
CA VAL A 58 -11.27 2.47 -4.75
C VAL A 58 -11.86 3.87 -5.01
N PRO A 59 -12.69 4.43 -4.10
CA PRO A 59 -13.32 5.73 -4.29
C PRO A 59 -12.29 6.87 -4.36
N ALA A 60 -12.44 7.78 -5.31
CA ALA A 60 -11.52 8.91 -5.49
C ALA A 60 -11.80 10.09 -4.54
N ASP A 61 -13.02 10.17 -4.04
CA ASP A 61 -13.54 11.23 -3.16
C ASP A 61 -13.36 10.93 -1.67
N GLN A 62 -12.74 9.80 -1.32
CA GLN A 62 -12.54 9.35 0.07
C GLN A 62 -11.04 9.14 0.37
N PRO A 63 -10.31 10.20 0.73
CA PRO A 63 -8.90 10.11 1.12
C PRO A 63 -8.68 9.09 2.24
N GLY A 64 -7.58 8.34 2.14
CA GLY A 64 -7.27 7.27 3.09
C GLY A 64 -7.89 5.92 2.75
N ARG A 65 -8.73 5.81 1.71
CA ARG A 65 -9.18 4.53 1.15
C ARG A 65 -8.09 3.87 0.31
N GLY A 66 -8.00 2.55 0.41
CA GLY A 66 -7.04 1.75 -0.34
C GLY A 66 -7.36 0.27 -0.36
N LEU A 67 -6.39 -0.51 -0.81
CA LEU A 67 -6.40 -1.96 -0.87
C LEU A 67 -5.21 -2.58 -0.14
N THR A 68 -5.46 -3.68 0.55
CA THR A 68 -4.41 -4.60 1.00
C THR A 68 -3.89 -5.42 -0.19
N MET A 69 -2.76 -6.12 -0.02
CA MET A 69 -2.27 -7.06 -1.04
C MET A 69 -3.22 -8.25 -1.27
N ALA A 70 -4.14 -8.52 -0.34
CA ALA A 70 -5.21 -9.49 -0.50
C ALA A 70 -6.45 -8.91 -1.23
N ALA A 71 -6.35 -7.69 -1.76
CA ALA A 71 -7.43 -6.95 -2.42
C ALA A 71 -8.63 -6.62 -1.53
N GLU A 72 -8.41 -6.50 -0.22
CA GLU A 72 -9.44 -6.05 0.72
C GLU A 72 -9.43 -4.52 0.82
N HIS A 73 -10.61 -3.92 0.89
CA HIS A 73 -10.73 -2.49 1.09
C HIS A 73 -10.41 -2.11 2.53
N PHE A 74 -9.59 -1.07 2.72
CA PHE A 74 -9.36 -0.45 4.02
C PHE A 74 -9.60 1.06 3.97
N LEU A 75 -9.71 1.67 5.16
CA LEU A 75 -9.68 3.11 5.39
C LEU A 75 -8.73 3.41 6.55
N PHE A 76 -7.77 4.32 6.35
CA PHE A 76 -6.93 4.78 7.46
C PHE A 76 -7.77 5.46 8.53
N ALA A 77 -7.53 5.08 9.79
CA ALA A 77 -8.08 5.81 10.92
C ALA A 77 -7.44 7.21 10.98
N ARG A 78 -8.22 8.20 11.40
CA ARG A 78 -7.68 9.51 11.75
C ARG A 78 -6.83 9.34 13.03
N PRO A 79 -5.59 9.85 13.07
CA PRO A 79 -4.80 9.78 14.29
C PRO A 79 -5.48 10.58 15.39
N ALA A 80 -5.67 9.96 16.56
CA ALA A 80 -6.12 10.65 17.78
C ALA A 80 -4.88 11.23 18.47
N LEU A 81 -4.42 12.39 17.98
CA LEU A 81 -3.19 13.02 18.48
C LEU A 81 -3.27 13.34 19.98
N GLU A 82 -4.48 13.59 20.49
CA GLU A 82 -4.77 13.78 21.90
C GLU A 82 -4.45 12.56 22.78
N SER A 83 -4.38 11.35 22.20
CA SER A 83 -4.05 10.12 22.93
C SER A 83 -2.54 9.87 23.04
N ILE A 84 -1.72 10.70 22.39
CA ILE A 84 -0.27 10.60 22.38
C ILE A 84 0.27 11.67 23.34
N SER A 85 0.14 11.41 24.65
CA SER A 85 0.66 12.26 25.73
C SER A 85 1.58 11.49 26.64
#